data_AF-A0A3R9F5J6-F1
#
_entry.id   AF-A0A3R9F5J6-F1
#
_cell.length_a   1.000
_cell.length_b   1.000
_cell.length_c   1.000
_cell.angle_alpha   90.00
_cell.angle_beta   90.00
_cell.angle_gamma   90.00
#
_symmetry.space_group_name_H-M   'P 1'
#
loop_
_entity.id
_entity.type
_entity.pdbx_description
1 polymer ?
#
loop_
_entity_poly.entity_id
_entity_poly.type
_entity_poly.pdbx_seq_one_letter_code
_entity_poly.pdbx_strand_id
1 'polypeptide(L)'
;MPDKRILEHAQSISNTSLPELSSKQAIALLLSLMYTREEICELMNIQPSTLRTHLERGMKTMKKTQGIDDADELAYIVFKRLAQVLQF
;
A
#
# COMPACT_ATOMS: atom_id res chain seq x y z
N MET A 1 12.63 13.15 -8.44
CA MET A 1 12.24 11.81 -8.92
C MET A 1 12.28 10.87 -7.72
N PRO A 2 11.25 10.05 -7.49
CA PRO A 2 11.21 9.14 -6.36
C PRO A 2 12.32 8.07 -6.48
N ASP A 3 12.96 7.75 -5.35
CA ASP A 3 14.01 6.73 -5.25
C ASP A 3 13.45 5.36 -5.70
N LYS A 4 14.07 4.74 -6.71
CA LYS A 4 13.60 3.44 -7.25
C LYS A 4 13.58 2.34 -6.19
N ARG A 5 14.40 2.44 -5.13
CA ARG A 5 14.41 1.50 -4.00
C ARG A 5 13.12 1.51 -3.21
N ILE A 6 12.31 2.57 -3.30
CA ILE A 6 10.99 2.64 -2.65
C ILE A 6 10.10 1.50 -3.11
N LEU A 7 10.09 1.19 -4.42
CA LEU A 7 9.27 0.10 -4.95
C LEU A 7 9.75 -1.26 -4.43
N GLU A 8 11.07 -1.46 -4.33
CA GLU A 8 11.66 -2.69 -3.79
C GLU A 8 11.30 -2.87 -2.31
N HIS A 9 11.39 -1.81 -1.52
CA HIS A 9 10.99 -1.83 -0.11
C HIS A 9 9.48 -2.07 0.04
N ALA A 10 8.64 -1.39 -0.74
CA ALA A 10 7.20 -1.62 -0.74
C ALA A 10 6.85 -3.08 -1.10
N GLN A 11 7.54 -3.67 -2.08
CA GLN A 11 7.41 -5.09 -2.41
C GLN A 11 7.85 -6.00 -1.26
N SER A 12 8.96 -5.68 -0.59
CA SER A 12 9.48 -6.47 0.52
C SER A 12 8.53 -6.51 1.72
N ILE A 13 7.80 -5.43 1.98
CA ILE A 13 6.92 -5.34 3.16
C ILE A 13 5.45 -5.64 2.84
N SER A 14 5.04 -5.67 1.57
CA SER A 14 3.63 -5.74 1.18
C SER A 14 2.88 -6.92 1.78
N ASN A 15 3.52 -8.10 1.80
CA ASN A 15 2.90 -9.33 2.31
C ASN A 15 2.79 -9.33 3.84
N THR A 16 3.68 -8.61 4.52
CA THR A 16 3.68 -8.53 5.99
C THR A 16 2.70 -7.46 6.48
N SER A 17 2.69 -6.30 5.82
CA SER A 17 1.85 -5.17 6.22
C SER A 17 0.40 -5.33 5.78
N LEU A 18 0.16 -5.89 4.59
CA LEU A 18 -1.17 -6.02 3.98
C LEU A 18 -1.40 -7.41 3.33
N PRO A 19 -1.28 -8.52 4.09
CA PRO A 19 -1.44 -9.89 3.59
C PRO A 19 -2.80 -10.19 2.94
N GLU A 20 -3.83 -9.39 3.22
CA GLU A 20 -5.17 -9.58 2.67
C GLU A 20 -5.29 -9.18 1.19
N LEU A 21 -4.27 -8.52 0.64
CA LEU A 21 -4.30 -7.90 -0.67
C LEU A 21 -3.39 -8.62 -1.66
N SER A 22 -3.69 -8.49 -2.95
CA SER A 22 -2.71 -8.85 -3.98
C SER A 22 -1.49 -7.93 -3.87
N SER A 23 -0.31 -8.41 -4.27
CA SER A 23 0.93 -7.63 -4.17
C SER A 23 0.80 -6.25 -4.83
N LYS A 24 0.14 -6.15 -5.99
CA LYS A 24 -0.08 -4.86 -6.68
C LYS A 24 -0.96 -3.90 -5.90
N GLN A 25 -2.03 -4.40 -5.26
CA GLN A 25 -2.90 -3.58 -4.41
C GLN A 25 -2.19 -3.14 -3.13
N ALA A 26 -1.48 -4.07 -2.47
CA ALA A 26 -0.72 -3.78 -1.26
C ALA A 26 0.34 -2.71 -1.52
N ILE A 27 1.14 -2.85 -2.58
CA ILE A 27 2.15 -1.86 -2.98
C ILE A 27 1.48 -0.50 -3.26
N ALA A 28 0.40 -0.48 -4.04
CA ALA A 28 -0.30 0.77 -4.36
C ALA A 28 -0.81 1.49 -3.10
N LEU A 29 -1.41 0.76 -2.15
CA LEU A 29 -1.86 1.33 -0.88
C LEU A 29 -0.71 1.82 -0.02
N LEU A 30 0.37 1.05 0.11
CA LEU A 30 1.56 1.46 0.88
C LEU A 30 2.16 2.75 0.32
N LEU A 31 2.30 2.85 -1.00
CA LEU A 31 2.82 4.06 -1.64
C LEU A 31 1.84 5.24 -1.49
N SER A 32 0.53 5.00 -1.49
CA SER A 32 -0.47 6.07 -1.32
C SER A 32 -0.44 6.78 0.03
N LEU A 33 0.22 6.20 1.03
CA LEU A 33 0.43 6.84 2.34
C LEU A 33 1.47 7.97 2.29
N MET A 34 2.34 7.98 1.28
CA MET A 34 3.52 8.86 1.25
C MET A 34 3.77 9.57 -0.09
N TYR A 35 3.11 9.14 -1.16
CA TYR A 35 3.35 9.63 -2.51
C TYR A 35 2.06 10.05 -3.20
N THR A 36 2.20 11.01 -4.11
CA THR A 36 1.11 11.46 -4.98
C THR A 36 0.74 10.39 -6.00
N ARG A 37 -0.44 10.52 -6.62
CA ARG A 37 -0.91 9.56 -7.63
C ARG A 37 0.02 9.50 -8.84
N GLU A 38 0.54 10.65 -9.25
CA GLU A 38 1.46 10.81 -10.36
C GLU A 38 2.76 10.05 -10.09
N GLU A 39 3.37 10.27 -8.90
CA GLU A 39 4.59 9.57 -8.48
C GLU A 39 4.39 8.05 -8.39
N ILE A 40 3.24 7.59 -7.91
CA ILE A 40 2.94 6.16 -7.83
C ILE A 40 2.80 5.54 -9.23
N CYS A 41 2.15 6.24 -10.16
CA CYS A 41 2.03 5.79 -11.55
C CYS A 41 3.42 5.66 -12.20
N GLU A 42 4.30 6.63 -11.98
CA GLU A 42 5.69 6.59 -12.46
C GLU A 42 6.47 5.43 -11.82
N LEU A 43 6.41 5.30 -10.48
CA LEU A 43 7.11 4.24 -9.75
C LEU A 43 6.68 2.85 -10.18
N MET A 44 5.37 2.61 -10.27
CA MET A 44 4.81 1.31 -10.62
C MET A 44 4.79 1.05 -12.13
N ASN A 45 5.09 2.06 -12.95
CA ASN A 45 4.96 2.06 -14.40
C ASN A 45 3.55 1.61 -14.86
N ILE A 46 2.52 2.27 -14.34
CA ILE A 46 1.11 1.97 -14.63
C ILE A 46 0.32 3.23 -14.99
N GLN A 47 -0.82 3.03 -15.64
CA GLN A 47 -1.75 4.12 -15.96
C GLN A 47 -2.55 4.57 -14.73
N PRO A 48 -2.97 5.85 -14.65
CA PRO A 48 -3.77 6.37 -13.54
C PRO A 48 -5.08 5.59 -13.29
N SER A 49 -5.71 5.06 -14.33
CA SER A 49 -6.92 4.22 -14.23
C SER A 49 -6.64 2.88 -13.55
N THR A 50 -5.49 2.27 -13.86
CA THR A 50 -5.02 1.04 -13.22
C THR A 50 -4.69 1.29 -11.75
N LEU A 51 -4.00 2.40 -11.44
CA LEU A 51 -3.73 2.79 -10.06
C LEU A 51 -5.04 2.98 -9.27
N ARG A 52 -5.99 3.74 -9.83
CA ARG A 52 -7.31 3.94 -9.22
C ARG A 52 -8.00 2.60 -8.91
N THR A 53 -7.98 1.67 -9.85
CA THR A 53 -8.57 0.34 -9.67
C THR A 53 -7.89 -0.44 -8.53
N HIS A 54 -6.56 -0.37 -8.43
CA HIS A 54 -5.83 -1.02 -7.34
C HIS A 54 -6.18 -0.42 -5.98
N LEU A 55 -6.22 0.91 -5.87
CA LEU A 55 -6.56 1.60 -4.62
C LEU A 55 -8.01 1.31 -4.19
N GLU A 56 -8.98 1.45 -5.10
CA GLU A 56 -10.40 1.23 -4.80
C GLU A 56 -10.66 -0.22 -4.36
N ARG A 57 -10.12 -1.20 -5.09
CA ARG A 57 -10.28 -2.61 -4.74
C ARG A 57 -9.52 -2.97 -3.47
N GLY A 58 -8.34 -2.39 -3.26
CA GLY A 58 -7.54 -2.57 -2.06
C GLY A 58 -8.28 -2.09 -0.82
N MET A 59 -8.70 -0.82 -0.80
CA MET A 59 -9.47 -0.26 0.32
C MET A 59 -10.77 -1.02 0.57
N LYS A 60 -11.50 -1.41 -0.48
CA LYS A 60 -12.72 -2.22 -0.32
C LYS A 60 -12.45 -3.55 0.37
N THR A 61 -11.33 -4.22 0.06
CA THR A 61 -10.93 -5.44 0.76
C THR A 61 -10.58 -5.14 2.21
N MET A 62 -9.78 -4.11 2.48
CA MET A 62 -9.40 -3.71 3.85
C MET A 62 -10.63 -3.42 4.71
N LYS A 63 -11.63 -2.69 4.18
CA LYS A 63 -12.91 -2.45 4.85
C LYS A 63 -13.63 -3.74 5.19
N LYS A 64 -13.69 -4.67 4.23
CA LYS A 64 -14.42 -5.93 4.39
C LYS A 64 -13.75 -6.88 5.39
N THR A 65 -12.42 -6.95 5.39
CA THR A 65 -11.67 -7.96 6.16
C THR A 65 -11.18 -7.45 7.50
N GLN A 66 -10.81 -6.17 7.58
CA GLN A 66 -10.21 -5.55 8.77
C GLN A 66 -11.07 -4.41 9.35
N GLY A 67 -12.17 -4.02 8.68
CA GLY A 67 -12.99 -2.89 9.11
C GLY A 67 -12.40 -1.52 8.79
N ILE A 68 -11.30 -1.46 8.03
CA ILE A 68 -10.53 -0.24 7.76
C ILE A 68 -11.13 0.53 6.59
N ASP A 69 -11.57 1.78 6.81
CA ASP A 69 -12.30 2.57 5.79
C ASP A 69 -11.61 3.90 5.42
N ASP A 70 -10.58 4.31 6.15
CA ASP A 70 -9.82 5.53 5.87
C ASP A 70 -8.30 5.32 5.87
N ALA A 71 -7.59 6.39 5.49
CA ALA A 71 -6.14 6.38 5.34
C ALA A 71 -5.39 6.38 6.68
N ASP A 72 -5.97 6.93 7.74
CA ASP A 72 -5.34 7.02 9.06
C ASP A 72 -5.33 5.65 9.73
N GLU A 73 -6.45 4.93 9.66
CA GLU A 73 -6.56 3.54 10.11
C GLU A 73 -5.65 2.61 9.30
N LEU A 74 -5.55 2.83 7.97
CA LEU A 74 -4.64 2.10 7.11
C LEU A 74 -3.17 2.34 7.51
N ALA A 75 -2.78 3.59 7.76
CA ALA A 75 -1.44 3.92 8.23
C ALA A 75 -1.16 3.22 9.57
N TYR A 76 -2.09 3.32 10.52
CA TYR A 76 -1.98 2.69 11.84
C TYR A 76 -1.76 1.18 11.74
N ILE A 77 -2.55 0.45 10.95
CA ILE A 77 -2.40 -1.00 10.85
C ILE A 77 -1.08 -1.40 10.20
N VAL A 78 -0.63 -0.66 9.19
CA VAL A 78 0.64 -0.90 8.50
C VAL A 78 1.79 -0.72 9.50
N PHE A 79 1.82 0.39 10.25
CA PHE A 79 2.83 0.64 11.27
C PHE A 79 2.81 -0.42 12.37
N LYS A 80 1.63 -0.75 12.90
CA LYS A 80 1.48 -1.77 13.94
C LYS A 80 2.04 -3.13 13.52
N ARG A 81 1.71 -3.58 12.30
CA ARG A 81 2.18 -4.87 11.78
C ARG A 81 3.69 -4.88 11.54
N LEU A 82 4.24 -3.78 11.02
CA LEU A 82 5.69 -3.63 10.85
C LEU A 82 6.44 -3.65 12.18
N ALA A 83 5.94 -2.93 13.19
CA ALA A 83 6.54 -2.91 14.52
C ALA A 83 6.58 -4.32 15.15
N GLN A 84 5.50 -5.09 15.02
CA GLN A 84 5.43 -6.47 15.52
C GLN A 84 6.47 -7.39 14.88
N VAL A 85 6.75 -7.23 13.59
CA VAL A 85 7.76 -8.04 12.88
C VAL A 85 9.18 -7.62 13.25
N LEU A 86 9.38 -6.33 13.51
CA LEU A 86 10.70 -5.78 13.85
C LEU A 86 11.07 -5.94 15.34
N GLN A 87 10.21 -6.58 16.15
CA GLN A 87 10.41 -6.79 17.60
C GLN A 87 10.69 -5.48 18.38
N PHE A 88 10.00 -4.40 18.01
CA PHE A 88 9.93 -3.18 18.83
C PHE A 88 8.86 -3.31 19.93
#